data_AF-A0A7J5QP39-F1
#
_entry.id   AF-A0A7J5QP39-F1
#
_cell.length_a   1.000
_cell.length_b   1.000
_cell.length_c   1.000
_cell.angle_alpha   90.00
_cell.angle_beta   90.00
_cell.angle_gamma   90.00
#
_symmetry.space_group_name_H-M   'P 1'
#
loop_
_entity.id
_entity.type
_entity.pdbx_description
1 polymer ?
#
loop_
_entity_poly.entity_id
_entity_poly.type
_entity_poly.pdbx_seq_one_letter_code
_entity_poly.pdbx_strand_id
1 'polypeptide(L)'
;MKKEQIIRQCYGGMKEKHGMETVTLFHVGDSYEAYFEDAETITRIMEAPLFKMTAANIPAVRISDTAMEECRNRLLDAGHEVCVSEFRGASGRHILKIL
;
A
#
# COMPACT_ATOMS: atom_id res chain seq x y z
N MET A 1 1.49 19.70 2.67
CA MET A 1 0.91 18.75 3.66
C MET A 1 2.00 17.79 4.11
N LYS A 2 2.01 17.37 5.37
CA LYS A 2 2.97 16.37 5.86
C LYS A 2 2.64 14.99 5.27
N LYS A 3 3.66 14.20 4.91
CA LYS A 3 3.51 12.87 4.30
C LYS A 3 2.60 11.95 5.11
N GLU A 4 2.67 12.02 6.45
CA GLU A 4 1.82 11.25 7.36
C GLU A 4 0.32 11.50 7.15
N GLN A 5 -0.07 12.74 6.87
CA GLN A 5 -1.47 13.11 6.65
C GLN A 5 -1.98 12.58 5.31
N ILE A 6 -1.12 12.64 4.27
CA ILE A 6 -1.42 12.09 2.95
C ILE A 6 -1.67 10.58 3.08
N ILE A 7 -0.76 9.85 3.76
CA ILE A 7 -0.91 8.41 3.97
C ILE A 7 -2.21 8.07 4.69
N ARG A 8 -2.53 8.78 5.78
CA ARG A 8 -3.77 8.56 6.54
C ARG A 8 -5.02 8.79 5.70
N GLN A 9 -5.05 9.86 4.90
CA GLN A 9 -6.19 10.19 4.05
C GLN A 9 -6.35 9.19 2.90
N CYS A 10 -5.26 8.84 2.22
CA CYS A 10 -5.29 7.85 1.14
C CYS A 10 -5.70 6.47 1.65
N TYR A 11 -5.11 6.01 2.75
CA TYR A 11 -5.48 4.73 3.36
C TYR A 11 -6.94 4.73 3.81
N GLY A 12 -7.37 5.75 4.57
CA GLY A 12 -8.74 5.88 5.04
C GLY A 12 -9.75 5.88 3.89
N GLY A 13 -9.52 6.67 2.85
CA GLY A 13 -10.42 6.73 1.68
C GLY A 13 -10.52 5.40 0.93
N MET A 14 -9.42 4.62 0.86
CA MET A 14 -9.46 3.29 0.25
C MET A 14 -10.27 2.31 1.11
N LYS A 15 -10.11 2.35 2.44
CA LYS A 15 -10.90 1.52 3.36
C LYS A 15 -12.38 1.89 3.40
N GLU A 16 -12.72 3.17 3.30
CA GLU A 16 -14.11 3.62 3.18
C GLU A 16 -14.75 3.13 1.87
N LYS A 17 -13.99 3.10 0.76
CA LYS A 17 -14.50 2.72 -0.56
C LYS A 17 -14.55 1.22 -0.79
N HIS A 18 -13.55 0.48 -0.31
CA HIS A 18 -13.34 -0.93 -0.63
C HIS A 18 -13.49 -1.86 0.58
N GLY A 19 -13.76 -1.32 1.77
CA GLY A 19 -13.89 -2.08 3.00
C GLY A 19 -12.56 -2.23 3.76
N MET A 20 -12.69 -2.48 5.07
CA MET A 20 -11.55 -2.61 5.99
C MET A 20 -10.67 -3.83 5.66
N GLU A 21 -11.28 -4.93 5.21
CA GLU A 21 -10.59 -6.20 4.93
C GLU A 21 -9.80 -6.20 3.61
N THR A 22 -10.06 -5.25 2.71
CA THR A 22 -9.41 -5.19 1.39
C THR A 22 -7.99 -4.65 1.49
N VAL A 23 -7.00 -5.48 1.19
CA VAL A 23 -5.58 -5.11 1.23
C VAL A 23 -5.27 -4.16 0.08
N THR A 24 -4.74 -2.97 0.39
CA THR A 24 -4.44 -1.95 -0.62
C THR A 24 -2.94 -1.80 -0.88
N LEU A 25 -2.55 -1.95 -2.15
CA LEU A 25 -1.20 -1.66 -2.67
C LEU A 25 -1.21 -0.32 -3.42
N PHE A 26 -0.47 0.67 -2.92
CA PHE A 26 -0.32 1.97 -3.57
C PHE A 26 0.91 1.98 -4.46
N HIS A 27 0.73 2.26 -5.76
CA HIS A 27 1.87 2.44 -6.65
C HIS A 27 2.52 3.81 -6.41
N VAL A 28 3.76 3.83 -5.92
CA VAL A 28 4.51 5.03 -5.58
C VAL A 28 5.94 4.92 -6.11
N GLY A 29 6.28 5.79 -7.07
CA GLY A 29 7.54 5.71 -7.79
C GLY A 29 7.63 4.39 -8.57
N ASP A 30 8.68 3.62 -8.31
CA ASP A 30 8.96 2.33 -8.96
C ASP A 30 8.63 1.14 -8.03
N SER A 31 7.74 1.35 -7.06
CA SER A 31 7.40 0.37 -6.04
C SER A 31 5.95 0.44 -5.62
N TYR A 32 5.48 -0.62 -5.00
CA TYR A 32 4.19 -0.68 -4.34
C TYR A 32 4.37 -0.58 -2.83
N GLU A 33 3.66 0.35 -2.21
CA GLU A 33 3.66 0.55 -0.76
C GLU A 33 2.31 0.14 -0.18
N ALA A 34 2.31 -0.49 0.99
CA ALA A 34 1.12 -0.66 1.82
C ALA A 34 1.40 -0.12 3.23
N TYR A 35 0.35 0.24 3.95
CA TYR A 35 0.44 0.96 5.22
C TYR A 35 -0.46 0.34 6.29
N PHE A 36 -0.14 0.60 7.57
CA PHE A 36 -0.92 0.13 8.72
C PHE A 36 -1.13 -1.40 8.70
N GLU A 37 -2.35 -1.88 8.92
CA GLU A 37 -2.68 -3.32 8.99
C GLU A 37 -2.41 -4.06 7.67
N ASP A 38 -2.55 -3.38 6.53
CA ASP A 38 -2.24 -3.96 5.23
C ASP A 38 -0.73 -4.26 5.11
N ALA A 39 0.11 -3.38 5.67
CA ALA A 39 1.55 -3.60 5.70
C ALA A 39 1.92 -4.83 6.55
N GLU A 40 1.26 -5.01 7.70
CA GLU A 40 1.47 -6.16 8.57
C GLU A 40 1.01 -7.47 7.91
N THR A 41 -0.11 -7.42 7.20
CA THR A 41 -0.65 -8.55 6.44
C THR A 41 0.31 -8.99 5.34
N ILE A 42 0.79 -8.05 4.53
CA ILE A 42 1.76 -8.33 3.46
C ILE A 42 3.09 -8.80 4.03
N THR A 43 3.58 -8.20 5.12
CA THR A 43 4.81 -8.66 5.80
C THR A 43 4.69 -10.11 6.21
N ARG A 44 3.56 -10.53 6.78
CA ARG A 44 3.34 -11.92 7.19
C ARG A 44 3.27 -12.87 6.01
N ILE A 45 2.60 -12.48 4.92
CA ILE A 45 2.40 -13.33 3.75
C ILE A 45 3.68 -13.43 2.92
N MET A 46 4.40 -12.34 2.74
CA MET A 46 5.57 -12.24 1.86
C MET A 46 6.90 -12.41 2.59
N GLU A 47 6.89 -12.47 3.92
CA GLU A 47 8.09 -12.38 4.77
C GLU A 47 8.91 -11.11 4.46
N ALA A 48 8.22 -10.06 3.99
CA ALA A 48 8.83 -8.80 3.59
C ALA A 48 9.17 -7.94 4.82
N PRO A 49 10.24 -7.12 4.79
CA PRO A 49 10.58 -6.27 5.92
C PRO A 49 9.52 -5.19 6.21
N LEU A 50 8.94 -5.23 7.40
CA LEU A 50 8.10 -4.15 7.92
C LEU A 50 9.01 -3.03 8.47
N PHE A 51 8.74 -1.79 8.06
CA PHE A 51 9.45 -0.62 8.59
C PHE A 51 8.47 0.46 9.05
N LYS A 52 9.00 1.39 9.84
CA LYS A 52 8.24 2.55 10.34
C LYS A 52 8.57 3.75 9.47
N MET A 53 7.55 4.33 8.85
CA MET A 53 7.69 5.49 7.99
C MET A 53 7.19 6.75 8.69
N THR A 54 7.84 7.89 8.40
CA THR A 54 7.55 9.22 8.98
C THR A 54 7.81 9.31 10.50
N ALA A 55 7.72 10.51 11.06
CA ALA A 55 7.87 10.72 12.50
C ALA A 55 6.73 10.07 13.32
N ALA A 56 5.57 9.82 12.70
CA ALA A 56 4.43 9.15 13.34
C ALA A 56 4.56 7.62 13.38
N ASN A 57 5.70 7.05 12.95
CA ASN A 57 5.98 5.60 13.00
C ASN A 57 4.91 4.74 12.30
N ILE A 58 4.40 5.19 11.16
CA ILE A 58 3.37 4.46 10.40
C ILE A 58 3.98 3.14 9.90
N PRO A 59 3.39 1.97 10.22
CA PRO A 59 3.84 0.69 9.67
C PRO A 59 3.71 0.72 8.14
N ALA A 60 4.76 0.30 7.46
CA ALA A 60 4.82 0.29 6.01
C ALA A 60 5.64 -0.88 5.51
N VAL A 61 5.26 -1.39 4.35
CA VAL A 61 6.03 -2.36 3.57
C VAL A 61 6.18 -1.82 2.15
N ARG A 62 7.29 -2.18 1.50
CA ARG A 62 7.55 -1.81 0.11
C ARG A 62 7.86 -3.07 -0.69
N ILE A 63 7.12 -3.26 -1.76
CA ILE A 63 7.26 -4.34 -2.72
C ILE A 63 7.79 -3.74 -4.03
N SER A 64 8.81 -4.34 -4.63
CA SER A 64 9.25 -3.91 -5.97
C SER A 64 8.17 -4.18 -7.00
N ASP A 65 8.16 -3.43 -8.09
CA ASP A 65 7.30 -3.69 -9.25
C ASP A 65 7.43 -5.14 -9.75
N THR A 66 8.66 -5.69 -9.77
CA THR A 66 8.96 -7.07 -10.15
C THR A 66 8.35 -8.13 -9.23
N ALA A 67 8.13 -7.80 -7.95
CA ALA A 67 7.56 -8.70 -6.95
C ALA A 67 6.05 -8.48 -6.75
N MET A 68 5.45 -7.50 -7.43
CA MET A 68 4.04 -7.15 -7.25
C MET A 68 3.12 -8.29 -7.64
N GLU A 69 3.38 -8.93 -8.78
CA GLU A 69 2.53 -10.02 -9.27
C GLU A 69 2.53 -11.21 -8.31
N GLU A 70 3.71 -11.62 -7.82
CA GLU A 70 3.83 -12.66 -6.80
C GLU A 70 3.08 -12.27 -5.51
N CYS A 71 3.29 -11.04 -5.04
CA CYS A 71 2.63 -10.52 -3.84
C CYS A 71 1.10 -10.58 -3.94
N ARG A 72 0.56 -10.07 -5.05
CA ARG A 72 -0.88 -10.10 -5.31
C ARG A 72 -1.41 -11.52 -5.35
N ASN A 73 -0.73 -12.43 -6.05
CA ASN A 73 -1.19 -13.81 -6.17
C ASN A 73 -1.20 -14.52 -4.81
N ARG A 74 -0.16 -14.34 -3.98
CA ARG A 74 -0.12 -14.92 -2.62
C ARG A 74 -1.18 -14.34 -1.70
N LEU A 75 -1.51 -13.04 -1.82
CA LEU A 75 -2.62 -12.42 -1.09
C LEU A 75 -3.97 -13.04 -1.50
N LEU A 76 -4.20 -13.22 -2.80
CA LEU A 76 -5.41 -13.85 -3.33
C LEU A 76 -5.52 -15.32 -2.90
N ASP A 77 -4.42 -16.07 -2.96
CA ASP A 77 -4.36 -17.48 -2.52
C ASP A 77 -4.65 -17.61 -1.02
N ALA A 78 -4.25 -16.61 -0.21
CA ALA A 78 -4.60 -16.50 1.20
C ALA A 78 -6.04 -16.03 1.46
N GLY A 79 -6.81 -15.74 0.41
CA GLY A 79 -8.22 -15.35 0.48
C GLY A 79 -8.47 -13.85 0.71
N HIS A 80 -7.45 -13.00 0.56
CA HIS A 80 -7.63 -11.55 0.68
C HIS A 80 -8.20 -10.94 -0.60
N GLU A 81 -9.12 -9.98 -0.45
CA GLU A 81 -9.42 -9.03 -1.52
C GLU A 81 -8.26 -8.04 -1.66
N VAL A 82 -7.83 -7.77 -2.89
CA VAL A 82 -6.68 -6.90 -3.16
C VAL A 82 -7.09 -5.74 -4.06
N CYS A 83 -6.78 -4.51 -3.61
CA CYS A 83 -6.93 -3.30 -4.39
C CYS A 83 -5.57 -2.72 -4.77
N VAL A 84 -5.40 -2.33 -6.04
CA VAL A 84 -4.19 -1.65 -6.51
C VAL A 84 -4.54 -0.21 -6.85
N SER A 85 -3.92 0.74 -6.16
CA SER A 85 -4.11 2.18 -6.36
C SER A 85 -3.07 2.72 -7.34
N GLU A 86 -3.53 3.05 -8.55
CA GLU A 86 -2.71 3.45 -9.69
C GLU A 86 -2.97 4.92 -10.05
N PHE A 87 -2.23 5.85 -9.43
CA PHE A 87 -2.32 7.28 -9.73
C PHE A 87 -1.03 7.83 -10.29
N ARG A 88 -1.14 8.60 -11.38
CA ARG A 88 -0.01 9.31 -12.00
C ARG A 88 -0.12 10.82 -11.76
N GLY A 89 1.01 11.42 -11.38
CA GLY A 89 1.14 12.88 -11.30
C GLY A 89 1.37 13.52 -12.66
N ALA A 90 1.50 14.85 -12.69
CA ALA A 90 1.78 15.59 -13.93
C ALA A 90 3.08 15.17 -14.64
N SER A 91 4.04 14.59 -13.90
CA SER A 91 5.28 14.04 -14.46
C SER A 91 5.15 12.63 -15.05
N GLY A 92 3.96 12.03 -15.01
CA GLY A 92 3.74 10.63 -15.39
C GLY A 92 4.18 9.61 -14.34
N ARG A 93 4.93 10.02 -13.31
CA ARG A 93 5.33 9.14 -12.21
C ARG A 93 4.15 8.75 -11.33
N HIS A 94 4.21 7.51 -10.82
CA HIS A 94 3.23 6.99 -9.87
C HIS A 94 3.37 7.71 -8.52
N ILE A 95 2.25 8.21 -7.98
CA ILE A 95 2.20 9.01 -6.77
C ILE A 95 1.09 8.54 -5.85
N LEU A 96 1.30 8.76 -4.55
CA LEU A 96 0.24 8.68 -3.57
C LEU A 96 -0.65 9.92 -3.68
N LYS A 97 -1.92 9.73 -4.06
CA LYS A 97 -2.89 10.81 -4.29
C LYS A 97 -4.08 10.69 -3.35
N ILE A 98 -4.43 11.79 -2.69
CA ILE A 98 -5.65 11.89 -1.89
C ILE A 98 -6.84 11.91 -2.85
N LEU A 99 -7.84 11.06 -2.56
CA LEU A 99 -9.08 10.97 -3.32
C LEU A 99 -10.02 12.14 -3.01
#